data_AF-A0A3B9USL8-F1
#
_entry.id   AF-A0A3B9USL8-F1
#
_cell.length_a   1.000
_cell.length_b   1.000
_cell.length_c   1.000
_cell.angle_alpha   90.00
_cell.angle_beta   90.00
_cell.angle_gamma   90.00
#
_symmetry.space_group_name_H-M   'P 1'
#
loop_
_entity.id
_entity.type
_entity.pdbx_description
1 polymer ?
#
loop_
_entity_poly.entity_id
_entity_poly.type
_entity_poly.pdbx_seq_one_letter_code
_entity_poly.pdbx_strand_id
1 'polypeptide(L)'
;DEIGTSSDMESIIAALNSGVNLITTIHGFDVEDLYKRPVFREVMENSVFKRAIVLSNRKGVGTIEYVYDFTKRGEIRGDYKC
;
A
#
# COMPACT_ATOMS: atom_id res chain seq x y z
N ASP A 1 8.92 5.65 -6.22
CA ASP A 1 8.92 6.00 -4.79
C ASP A 1 7.50 6.30 -4.37
N GLU A 2 6.88 7.30 -4.99
CA GLU A 2 5.44 7.53 -4.95
C GLU A 2 4.75 6.95 -6.20
N ILE A 3 3.52 6.46 -6.04
CA ILE A 3 2.66 6.01 -7.15
C ILE A 3 1.39 6.85 -7.18
N GLY A 4 0.95 7.27 -8.35
CA GLY A 4 -0.22 8.15 -8.45
C GLY A 4 -0.87 8.27 -9.82
N THR A 5 -0.23 7.79 -10.89
CA THR A 5 -0.74 7.86 -12.25
C THR A 5 -1.09 6.48 -12.80
N SER A 6 -1.94 6.42 -13.83
CA SER A 6 -2.27 5.16 -14.49
C SER A 6 -1.06 4.49 -15.13
N SER A 7 -0.08 5.26 -15.61
CA SER A 7 1.16 4.71 -16.19
C SER A 7 2.04 4.04 -15.14
N ASP A 8 2.05 4.56 -13.91
CA ASP A 8 2.72 3.89 -12.78
C ASP A 8 2.10 2.51 -12.54
N MET A 9 0.77 2.41 -12.62
CA MET A 9 0.04 1.16 -12.38
C MET A 9 0.34 0.11 -13.45
N GLU A 10 0.34 0.50 -14.72
CA GLU A 10 0.73 -0.39 -15.83
C GLU A 10 2.16 -0.93 -15.62
N SER A 11 3.08 -0.07 -15.21
CA SER A 11 4.47 -0.45 -14.93
C SER A 11 4.57 -1.42 -13.76
N ILE A 12 3.77 -1.23 -12.71
CA ILE A 12 3.68 -2.12 -11.56
C ILE A 12 3.14 -3.49 -11.98
N ILE A 13 2.05 -3.54 -12.74
CA ILE A 13 1.45 -4.78 -13.23
C ILE A 13 2.44 -5.54 -14.12
N ALA A 14 3.12 -4.85 -15.03
CA ALA A 14 4.15 -5.44 -15.87
C ALA A 14 5.32 -6.01 -15.05
N ALA A 15 5.80 -5.28 -14.03
CA ALA A 15 6.84 -5.76 -13.15
C ALA A 15 6.42 -7.02 -12.39
N LEU A 16 5.19 -7.07 -11.87
CA LEU A 16 4.72 -8.25 -11.12
C LEU A 16 4.63 -9.50 -12.00
N ASN A 17 4.21 -9.34 -13.25
CA ASN A 17 4.19 -10.43 -14.23
C ASN A 17 5.58 -10.98 -14.55
N SER A 18 6.65 -10.25 -14.23
CA SER A 18 8.03 -10.70 -14.37
C SER A 18 8.57 -11.46 -13.15
N GLY A 19 7.76 -11.62 -12.09
CA GLY A 19 8.12 -12.38 -10.90
C GLY A 19 8.97 -11.61 -9.88
N VAL A 20 9.03 -10.28 -9.96
CA VAL A 20 9.73 -9.45 -8.97
C VAL A 20 8.84 -9.09 -7.77
N ASN A 21 9.47 -8.86 -6.62
CA ASN A 21 8.81 -8.28 -5.45
C ASN A 21 8.88 -6.75 -5.52
N LEU A 22 7.77 -6.07 -5.24
CA LEU A 22 7.66 -4.61 -5.29
C LEU A 22 7.42 -4.01 -3.90
N ILE A 23 8.10 -2.91 -3.61
CA ILE A 23 7.82 -2.03 -2.47
C ILE A 23 7.66 -0.60 -3.03
N THR A 24 6.59 0.07 -2.64
CA THR A 24 6.29 1.46 -3.06
C THR A 24 5.58 2.20 -1.94
N THR A 25 5.58 3.53 -2.01
CA THR A 25 4.87 4.40 -1.05
C THR A 25 3.72 5.13 -1.73
N ILE A 26 2.71 5.49 -0.93
CA ILE A 26 1.52 6.21 -1.36
C ILE A 26 1.21 7.26 -0.32
N HIS A 27 1.04 8.50 -0.77
CA HIS A 27 0.53 9.57 0.10
C HIS A 27 -1.01 9.54 0.14
N GLY A 28 -1.52 9.28 1.34
CA GLY A 28 -2.94 9.23 1.67
C GLY A 28 -3.16 9.31 3.17
N PHE A 29 -4.41 9.46 3.59
CA PHE A 29 -4.78 9.52 5.00
C PHE A 29 -4.95 8.13 5.61
N ASP A 30 -5.45 7.17 4.82
CA ASP A 30 -5.66 5.79 5.24
C ASP A 30 -5.61 4.81 4.06
N VAL A 31 -5.84 3.52 4.33
CA VAL A 31 -5.93 2.47 3.31
C VAL A 31 -7.24 2.59 2.50
N GLU A 32 -8.27 3.27 3.00
CA GLU A 32 -9.50 3.48 2.22
C GLU A 32 -9.30 4.40 1.01
N ASP A 33 -8.37 5.35 1.11
CA ASP A 33 -8.02 6.24 0.00
C ASP A 33 -7.58 5.47 -1.25
N LEU A 34 -6.96 4.30 -1.07
CA LEU A 34 -6.61 3.41 -2.18
C LEU A 34 -7.85 2.92 -2.91
N TYR A 35 -8.90 2.51 -2.19
CA TYR A 35 -10.14 2.03 -2.78
C TYR A 35 -10.97 3.15 -3.42
N LYS A 36 -10.84 4.39 -2.92
CA LYS A 36 -11.55 5.57 -3.45
C LYS A 36 -10.96 6.07 -4.76
N ARG A 37 -9.66 5.85 -5.00
CA ARG A 37 -8.94 6.35 -6.19
C ARG A 37 -9.04 5.35 -7.35
N PRO A 38 -9.65 5.73 -8.50
CA PRO A 38 -9.82 4.83 -9.64
C PRO A 38 -8.51 4.23 -10.17
N VAL A 39 -7.41 4.98 -10.09
CA VAL A 39 -6.07 4.56 -10.52
C VAL A 39 -5.62 3.28 -9.83
N PHE A 40 -5.93 3.09 -8.54
CA PHE A 40 -5.49 1.91 -7.79
C PHE A 40 -6.46 0.72 -7.89
N ARG A 41 -7.62 0.88 -8.53
CA ARG A 41 -8.65 -0.16 -8.59
C ARG A 41 -8.11 -1.45 -9.21
N GLU A 42 -7.44 -1.33 -10.36
CA GLU A 42 -6.90 -2.47 -11.10
C GLU A 42 -5.87 -3.26 -10.27
N VAL A 43 -5.00 -2.55 -9.57
CA VAL A 43 -3.95 -3.17 -8.74
C VAL A 43 -4.56 -3.85 -7.51
N MET A 44 -5.62 -3.30 -6.94
CA MET A 44 -6.36 -3.91 -5.84
C MET A 44 -7.17 -5.14 -6.28
N GLU A 45 -7.81 -5.09 -7.45
CA GLU A 45 -8.57 -6.22 -8.01
C GLU A 45 -7.65 -7.40 -8.34
N ASN A 46 -6.48 -7.12 -8.89
CA ASN A 46 -5.45 -8.13 -9.16
C ASN A 46 -4.75 -8.64 -7.90
N SER A 47 -5.16 -8.20 -6.69
CA SER A 47 -4.58 -8.62 -5.41
C SER A 47 -3.05 -8.52 -5.35
N VAL A 48 -2.52 -7.49 -6.02
CA VAL A 48 -1.10 -7.25 -6.20
C VAL A 48 -0.41 -7.02 -4.85
N PHE A 49 -1.00 -6.15 -4.03
CA PHE A 49 -0.45 -5.81 -2.74
C PHE A 49 -0.94 -6.80 -1.69
N LYS A 50 0.01 -7.35 -0.93
CA LYS A 50 -0.29 -8.28 0.18
C LYS A 50 -0.35 -7.58 1.52
N ARG A 51 0.50 -6.57 1.71
CA ARG A 51 0.67 -5.84 2.97
C ARG A 51 0.91 -4.36 2.72
N ALA A 52 0.29 -3.51 3.52
CA ALA A 52 0.64 -2.10 3.64
C ALA A 52 1.15 -1.80 5.06
N ILE A 53 2.11 -0.88 5.15
CA ILE A 53 2.59 -0.34 6.43
C ILE A 53 2.13 1.11 6.47
N VAL A 54 1.26 1.45 7.42
CA VAL A 54 0.74 2.80 7.56
C VAL A 54 1.61 3.56 8.54
N LEU A 55 2.23 4.63 8.05
CA LEU A 55 3.10 5.50 8.81
C LEU A 55 2.37 6.80 9.16
N SER A 56 2.66 7.35 10.34
CA SER A 56 2.23 8.68 10.73
C SER A 56 3.31 9.43 11.49
N ASN A 57 3.07 10.72 11.71
CA ASN A 57 3.83 11.56 12.63
C ASN A 57 3.10 11.85 13.94
N ARG A 58 1.92 11.23 14.20
CA ARG A 58 1.06 11.54 15.36
C ARG A 58 1.72 11.27 16.71
N LYS A 59 2.62 10.27 16.78
CA LYS A 59 3.43 9.94 17.96
C LYS A 59 4.93 10.20 17.76
N GLY A 60 5.28 11.05 16.79
CA GLY A 60 6.65 11.28 16.34
C GLY A 60 6.90 10.76 14.93
N VAL A 61 7.91 11.33 14.25
CA VAL A 61 8.27 10.95 12.89
C VAL A 61 8.70 9.48 12.84
N GLY A 62 8.21 8.73 11.85
CA GLY A 62 8.53 7.30 11.68
C GLY A 62 7.67 6.36 12.52
N THR A 63 6.54 6.83 13.07
CA THR A 63 5.60 5.96 13.80
C THR A 63 4.88 5.03 12.84
N ILE A 64 4.99 3.71 13.04
CA ILE A 64 4.09 2.73 12.43
C ILE A 64 2.78 2.74 13.21
N GLU A 65 1.70 3.15 12.56
CA GLU A 65 0.36 3.14 13.17
C GLU A 65 -0.21 1.73 13.19
N TYR A 66 -0.16 1.05 12.05
CA TYR A 66 -0.61 -0.32 11.88
C TYR A 66 -0.06 -0.91 10.58
N VAL A 67 -0.12 -2.24 10.50
CA VAL A 67 0.13 -2.98 9.28
C VAL A 67 -1.22 -3.48 8.77
N TYR A 68 -1.54 -3.22 7.51
CA TYR A 68 -2.77 -3.72 6.89
C TYR A 68 -2.48 -4.97 6.06
N ASP A 69 -3.28 -6.01 6.25
CA ASP A 69 -3.23 -7.24 5.46
C ASP A 69 -4.37 -7.23 4.44
N PHE A 70 -4.02 -7.11 3.15
CA PHE A 70 -5.00 -7.09 2.07
C PHE A 70 -5.64 -8.47 1.82
N THR A 71 -4.96 -9.55 2.18
CA THR A 71 -5.51 -10.92 2.04
C THR A 71 -6.57 -11.20 3.09
N LYS A 72 -6.39 -10.69 4.30
CA LYS A 72 -7.37 -10.80 5.41
C LYS A 72 -8.31 -9.61 5.50
N ARG A 73 -8.08 -8.56 4.72
CA ARG A 73 -8.78 -7.25 4.76
C ARG A 73 -8.90 -6.71 6.19
N GLY A 74 -7.77 -6.61 6.89
CA GLY A 74 -7.78 -6.21 8.29
C GLY A 74 -6.44 -5.67 8.80
N GLU A 75 -6.51 -4.96 9.92
CA GLU A 75 -5.34 -4.48 10.65
C GLU A 75 -4.65 -5.64 11.38
N ILE A 76 -3.35 -5.78 11.16
CA ILE A 76 -2.45 -6.54 12.03
C ILE A 76 -1.84 -5.54 13.01
N ARG A 77 -2.36 -5.55 14.24
CA ARG A 77 -1.74 -4.82 15.34
C ARG A 77 -0.66 -5.70 15.95
N GLY A 78 0.59 -5.33 15.69
CA GLY A 78 1.72 -5.67 16.56
C GLY A 78 2.14 -4.41 17.29
N ASP A 79 2.68 -4.53 18.50
CA ASP A 79 3.33 -3.43 19.21
C ASP A 79 4.63 -3.05 18.47
N TYR A 80 4.51 -2.40 17.32
CA TYR A 80 5.65 -1.97 16.51
C TYR A 80 6.14 -0.61 17.02
N LYS A 81 6.97 -0.63 18.07
CA LYS A 81 7.88 0.47 18.33
C LYS A 81 9.08 0.32 17.39
N CYS A 82 9.26 1.26 16.47
CA CYS A 82 10.54 1.46 15.80
C CYS A 82 11.62 1.82 16.84
#